data_AF-A7S7X8-F1
#
_entry.id   AF-A7S7X8-F1
#
_cell.length_a   1.000
_cell.length_b   1.000
_cell.length_c   1.000
_cell.angle_alpha   90.00
_cell.angle_beta   90.00
_cell.angle_gamma   90.00
#
_symmetry.space_group_name_H-M   'P 1'
#
loop_
_entity.id
_entity.type
_entity.pdbx_description
1 polymer ?
#
loop_
_entity_poly.entity_id
_entity_poly.type
_entity_poly.pdbx_seq_one_letter_code
_entity_poly.pdbx_strand_id
1 'polypeptide(L)'
;MLWDFKKKETMDKWVTITDKQFGGLSTAEFVPSKSGKAVFRGNLSTKLPKESEAKHTGVCAVRSQPQVDWKGRVVPYDTSEYDGIQMRIRGDGRTYALNIQPDSVRSDDLHQAFMYTRGGPYWETIRMPFSKFILTNSGYLQDHQMDIPRMRTFGITLADNNDGPFSLEIDYIKAVLYIYQPKHFQYQHDKSD
;
A
#
# COMPACT_ATOMS: atom_id res chain seq x y z
N MET A 1 -2.60 -16.70 -0.05
CA MET A 1 -3.13 -15.64 0.86
C MET A 1 -1.94 -14.92 1.45
N LEU A 2 -1.91 -13.58 1.49
CA LEU A 2 -0.79 -12.83 2.05
C LEU A 2 -1.12 -12.38 3.48
N TRP A 3 -2.24 -11.69 3.66
CA TRP A 3 -2.73 -11.23 4.95
C TRP A 3 -4.24 -11.49 5.07
N ASP A 4 -4.64 -12.20 6.13
CA ASP A 4 -6.03 -12.46 6.48
C ASP A 4 -6.32 -11.80 7.83
N PHE A 5 -7.11 -10.72 7.81
CA PHE A 5 -7.37 -9.90 8.99
C PHE A 5 -8.46 -10.47 9.90
N LYS A 6 -9.03 -11.63 9.56
CA LYS A 6 -9.81 -12.44 10.52
C LYS A 6 -8.95 -12.93 11.69
N LYS A 7 -7.65 -13.08 11.45
CA LYS A 7 -6.66 -13.48 12.45
C LYS A 7 -6.10 -12.24 13.13
N LYS A 8 -6.19 -12.16 14.45
CA LYS A 8 -5.73 -11.00 15.22
C LYS A 8 -4.22 -10.81 15.08
N GLU A 9 -3.48 -11.90 15.01
CA GLU A 9 -2.01 -11.94 14.89
C GLU A 9 -1.53 -11.32 13.58
N THR A 10 -2.38 -11.29 12.54
CA THR A 10 -2.06 -10.62 11.27
C THR A 10 -1.90 -9.12 11.49
N MET A 11 -2.67 -8.51 12.38
CA MET A 11 -2.64 -7.07 12.63
C MET A 11 -1.37 -6.62 13.33
N ASP A 12 -0.85 -7.45 14.24
CA ASP A 12 0.41 -7.16 14.97
C ASP A 12 1.62 -7.06 14.03
N LYS A 13 1.50 -7.64 12.84
CA LYS A 13 2.50 -7.54 11.76
C LYS A 13 2.41 -6.23 10.99
N TRP A 14 1.58 -5.28 11.38
CA TRP A 14 1.44 -4.00 10.68
C TRP A 14 1.78 -2.83 11.60
N VAL A 15 2.38 -1.81 11.03
CA VAL A 15 2.75 -0.58 11.73
C VAL A 15 2.07 0.61 11.09
N THR A 16 1.61 1.54 11.93
CA THR A 16 1.01 2.80 11.49
C THR A 16 2.09 3.89 11.50
N ILE A 17 2.13 4.68 10.44
CA ILE A 17 3.09 5.76 10.22
C ILE A 17 2.28 7.02 9.92
N THR A 18 2.63 8.14 10.54
CA THR A 18 1.95 9.43 10.33
C THR A 18 2.97 10.54 10.27
N ASP A 19 2.59 11.67 9.66
CA ASP A 19 3.37 12.90 9.65
C ASP A 19 3.66 13.47 11.05
N LYS A 20 2.95 13.00 12.09
CA LYS A 20 3.18 13.38 13.49
C LYS A 20 4.62 13.16 13.95
N GLN A 21 5.32 12.16 13.39
CA GLN A 21 6.74 11.92 13.67
C GLN A 21 7.65 13.07 13.20
N PHE A 22 7.19 13.84 12.23
CA PHE A 22 7.88 15.00 11.67
C PHE A 22 7.27 16.32 12.14
N GLY A 23 6.38 16.28 13.14
CA GLY A 23 5.68 17.47 13.66
C GLY A 23 4.35 17.79 12.98
N GLY A 24 3.81 16.90 12.15
CA GLY A 24 2.47 17.04 11.58
C GLY A 24 1.34 16.79 12.59
N LEU A 25 0.10 17.05 12.16
CA LEU A 25 -1.11 16.94 12.99
C LEU A 25 -1.99 15.73 12.61
N SER A 26 -1.58 14.92 11.64
CA SER A 26 -2.39 13.78 11.22
C SER A 26 -2.37 12.68 12.28
N THR A 27 -3.48 11.98 12.39
CA THR A 27 -3.67 10.87 13.32
C THR A 27 -4.18 9.67 12.56
N ALA A 28 -3.67 8.49 12.91
CA ALA A 28 -4.10 7.24 12.31
C ALA A 28 -3.96 6.10 13.30
N GLU A 29 -4.84 5.12 13.16
CA GLU A 29 -4.81 3.87 13.92
C GLU A 29 -5.20 2.70 13.00
N PHE A 30 -4.70 1.52 13.36
CA PHE A 30 -4.99 0.27 12.68
C PHE A 30 -5.57 -0.73 13.69
N VAL A 31 -6.91 -0.82 13.72
CA VAL A 31 -7.64 -1.48 14.81
C VAL A 31 -8.62 -2.53 14.30
N PRO A 32 -8.91 -3.59 15.07
CA PRO A 32 -9.90 -4.58 14.65
C PRO A 32 -11.31 -3.99 14.70
N SER A 33 -12.11 -4.29 13.69
CA SER A 33 -13.55 -4.05 13.68
C SER A 33 -14.28 -5.07 14.56
N LYS A 34 -15.54 -4.76 14.91
CA LYS A 34 -16.41 -5.68 15.66
C LYS A 34 -16.61 -7.04 14.96
N SER A 35 -16.44 -7.10 13.64
CA SER A 35 -16.57 -8.32 12.83
C SER A 35 -15.24 -9.03 12.57
N GLY A 36 -14.16 -8.63 13.25
CA GLY A 36 -12.84 -9.22 13.07
C GLY A 36 -12.22 -8.89 11.71
N LYS A 37 -12.32 -7.64 11.27
CA LYS A 37 -11.64 -7.09 10.08
C LYS A 37 -10.65 -6.03 10.53
N ALA A 38 -9.69 -5.67 9.70
CA ALA A 38 -8.83 -4.55 10.03
C ALA A 38 -9.45 -3.22 9.58
N VAL A 39 -9.35 -2.19 10.40
CA VAL A 39 -9.82 -0.84 10.10
C VAL A 39 -8.63 0.11 10.21
N PHE A 40 -8.24 0.67 9.06
CA PHE A 40 -7.30 1.78 9.00
C PHE A 40 -8.10 3.08 8.99
N ARG A 41 -8.08 3.82 10.11
CA ARG A 41 -8.88 5.05 10.25
C ARG A 41 -8.11 6.13 10.98
N GLY A 42 -8.57 7.36 10.84
CA GLY A 42 -7.93 8.50 11.47
C GLY A 42 -8.45 9.82 10.93
N ASN A 43 -7.64 10.87 11.12
CA ASN A 43 -7.90 12.20 10.61
C ASN A 43 -6.63 12.73 9.94
N LEU A 44 -6.74 13.07 8.65
CA LEU A 44 -5.65 13.66 7.87
C LEU A 44 -5.66 15.18 8.09
N SER A 45 -4.49 15.78 8.28
CA SER A 45 -4.35 17.23 8.26
C SER A 45 -3.09 17.68 7.53
N THR A 46 -3.27 18.58 6.57
CA THR A 46 -2.21 19.25 5.82
C THR A 46 -1.70 20.51 6.51
N LYS A 47 -2.28 20.91 7.66
CA LYS A 47 -1.86 22.10 8.40
C LYS A 47 -0.43 21.96 8.89
N LEU A 48 0.40 22.96 8.59
CA LEU A 48 1.75 23.11 9.11
C LEU A 48 1.69 23.82 10.47
N PRO A 49 2.08 23.16 11.57
CA PRO A 49 2.18 23.85 12.86
C PRO A 49 3.27 24.92 12.79
N LYS A 50 2.97 26.13 13.29
CA LYS A 50 3.89 27.28 13.28
C LYS A 50 5.21 27.04 14.00
N GLU A 51 5.27 26.01 14.86
CA GLU A 51 6.45 25.63 15.66
C GLU A 51 7.14 24.36 15.16
N SER A 52 6.67 23.74 14.06
CA SER A 52 7.28 22.51 13.55
C SER A 52 8.27 22.77 12.42
N GLU A 53 9.34 21.98 12.35
CA GLU A 53 10.25 21.90 11.21
C GLU A 53 9.66 21.09 10.03
N ALA A 54 8.39 20.68 10.11
CA ALA A 54 7.75 19.85 9.09
C ALA A 54 7.74 20.59 7.74
N LYS A 55 8.42 20.03 6.74
CA LYS A 55 8.36 20.53 5.35
C LYS A 55 7.19 19.93 4.58
N HIS A 56 6.70 18.77 5.01
CA HIS A 56 5.62 18.02 4.38
C HIS A 56 4.71 17.42 5.45
N THR A 57 3.41 17.67 5.33
CA THR A 57 2.32 17.21 6.21
C THR A 57 1.22 16.57 5.36
N GLY A 58 0.22 15.98 5.99
CA GLY A 58 -0.90 15.33 5.31
C GLY A 58 -0.60 13.90 4.88
N VAL A 59 0.06 13.12 5.75
CA VAL A 59 0.36 11.71 5.47
C VAL A 59 -0.09 10.81 6.61
N CYS A 60 -0.92 9.82 6.28
CA CYS A 60 -1.25 8.68 7.12
C CYS A 60 -0.99 7.39 6.36
N ALA A 61 -0.23 6.46 6.92
CA ALA A 61 0.10 5.21 6.27
C ALA A 61 0.01 4.03 7.25
N VAL A 62 -0.25 2.85 6.70
CA VAL A 62 -0.12 1.57 7.39
C VAL A 62 0.71 0.63 6.53
N ARG A 63 1.68 -0.08 7.11
CA ARG A 63 2.62 -0.93 6.39
C ARG A 63 2.85 -2.25 7.10
N SER A 64 2.89 -3.35 6.37
CA SER A 64 3.29 -4.65 6.90
C SER A 64 4.78 -4.65 7.28
N GLN A 65 5.13 -5.29 8.38
CA GLN A 65 6.50 -5.57 8.75
C GLN A 65 7.09 -6.69 7.86
N PRO A 66 8.38 -6.62 7.49
CA PRO A 66 9.05 -7.70 6.79
C PRO A 66 8.94 -9.01 7.58
N GLN A 67 8.74 -10.15 6.91
CA GLN A 67 8.88 -11.43 7.62
C GLN A 67 10.35 -11.66 7.95
N VAL A 68 10.62 -12.23 9.11
CA VAL A 68 11.96 -12.60 9.56
C VAL A 68 12.01 -14.08 9.93
N ASP A 69 13.10 -14.75 9.57
CA ASP A 69 13.37 -16.12 10.00
C ASP A 69 13.91 -16.16 11.44
N TRP A 70 14.14 -17.37 11.96
CA TRP A 70 14.68 -17.58 13.31
C TRP A 70 16.10 -17.01 13.52
N LYS A 71 16.83 -16.72 12.43
CA LYS A 71 18.15 -16.07 12.45
C LYS A 71 18.05 -14.55 12.29
N GLY A 72 16.84 -14.00 12.24
CA GLY A 72 16.60 -12.56 12.03
C GLY A 72 16.80 -12.10 10.58
N ARG A 73 16.91 -13.01 9.61
CA ARG A 73 17.05 -12.64 8.20
C ARG A 73 15.68 -12.35 7.61
N VAL A 74 15.60 -11.30 6.78
CA VAL A 74 14.36 -10.96 6.10
C VAL A 74 14.01 -12.03 5.06
N VAL A 75 12.78 -12.52 5.10
CA VAL A 75 12.21 -13.48 4.15
C VAL A 75 11.11 -12.77 3.36
N PRO A 76 11.33 -12.39 2.10
CA PRO A 76 10.29 -11.77 1.29
C PRO A 76 9.22 -12.80 0.89
N TYR A 77 8.02 -12.31 0.57
CA TYR A 77 6.95 -13.09 -0.03
C TYR A 77 7.31 -13.39 -1.49
N ASP A 78 7.27 -14.66 -1.89
CA ASP A 78 7.42 -15.04 -3.29
C ASP A 78 6.15 -14.70 -4.06
N THR A 79 6.27 -13.77 -5.01
CA THR A 79 5.19 -13.27 -5.86
C THR A 79 5.44 -13.52 -7.35
N SER A 80 6.50 -14.27 -7.69
CA SER A 80 6.92 -14.55 -9.07
C SER A 80 5.85 -15.24 -9.93
N GLU A 81 5.05 -16.10 -9.32
CA GLU A 81 3.97 -16.85 -9.97
C GLU A 81 2.61 -16.13 -9.92
N TYR A 82 2.55 -14.85 -9.56
CA TYR A 82 1.30 -14.09 -9.46
C TYR A 82 1.30 -12.84 -10.34
N ASP A 83 0.13 -12.48 -10.85
CA ASP A 83 -0.02 -11.34 -11.77
C ASP A 83 -0.38 -10.04 -11.04
N GLY A 84 -0.81 -10.13 -9.78
CA GLY A 84 -1.12 -8.97 -8.97
C GLY A 84 -1.67 -9.28 -7.59
N ILE A 85 -2.22 -8.24 -6.96
CA ILE A 85 -2.82 -8.30 -5.63
C ILE A 85 -4.33 -8.15 -5.76
N GLN A 86 -5.06 -8.94 -4.98
CA GLN A 86 -6.49 -8.76 -4.75
C GLN A 86 -6.73 -8.43 -3.28
N MET A 87 -7.53 -7.41 -3.05
CA MET A 87 -7.96 -6.99 -1.72
C MET A 87 -9.48 -6.93 -1.67
N ARG A 88 -10.06 -7.27 -0.51
CA ARG A 88 -11.47 -7.01 -0.25
C ARG A 88 -11.57 -5.93 0.81
N ILE A 89 -12.14 -4.79 0.42
CA ILE A 89 -12.14 -3.58 1.22
C ILE A 89 -13.53 -2.95 1.28
N ARG A 90 -13.71 -2.04 2.23
CA ARG A 90 -14.82 -1.10 2.29
C ARG A 90 -14.22 0.28 2.59
N GLY A 91 -14.21 1.15 1.59
CA GLY A 91 -13.62 2.48 1.68
C GLY A 91 -14.64 3.59 1.91
N ASP A 92 -14.11 4.80 2.05
CA ASP A 92 -14.81 6.02 2.43
C ASP A 92 -14.96 7.04 1.29
N GLY A 93 -14.47 6.70 0.08
CA GLY A 93 -14.48 7.59 -1.08
C GLY A 93 -13.13 8.28 -1.32
N ARG A 94 -12.14 8.06 -0.45
CA ARG A 94 -10.79 8.62 -0.62
C ARG A 94 -9.93 7.79 -1.58
N THR A 95 -8.83 8.41 -1.99
CA THR A 95 -7.80 7.80 -2.82
C THR A 95 -6.63 7.35 -1.95
N TYR A 96 -6.27 6.08 -2.05
CA TYR A 96 -5.17 5.49 -1.30
C TYR A 96 -4.06 5.05 -2.25
N ALA A 97 -2.82 5.36 -1.92
CA ALA A 97 -1.65 4.81 -2.58
C ALA A 97 -1.33 3.42 -1.99
N LEU A 98 -1.22 2.43 -2.85
CA LEU A 98 -0.72 1.10 -2.55
C LEU A 98 0.78 1.10 -2.81
N ASN A 99 1.55 0.68 -1.82
CA ASN A 99 3.00 0.72 -1.84
C ASN A 99 3.55 -0.70 -1.64
N ILE A 100 4.34 -1.18 -2.59
CA ILE A 100 5.05 -2.44 -2.51
C ILE A 100 6.54 -2.17 -2.44
N GLN A 101 7.19 -2.63 -1.38
CA GLN A 101 8.65 -2.62 -1.32
C GLN A 101 9.15 -3.98 -1.84
N PRO A 102 9.90 -4.02 -2.95
CA PRO A 102 10.48 -5.25 -3.47
C PRO A 102 11.68 -5.69 -2.62
N ASP A 103 12.10 -6.93 -2.82
CA ASP A 103 13.44 -7.39 -2.42
C ASP A 103 14.46 -6.92 -3.47
N SER A 104 14.94 -5.69 -3.33
CA SER A 104 15.92 -5.09 -4.25
C SER A 104 17.19 -4.64 -3.53
N VAL A 105 18.22 -4.30 -4.32
CA VAL A 105 19.51 -3.81 -3.83
C VAL A 105 19.38 -2.45 -3.14
N ARG A 106 18.44 -1.60 -3.59
CA ARG A 106 18.19 -0.29 -3.00
C ARG A 106 17.03 -0.38 -2.02
N SER A 107 17.27 -0.03 -0.77
CA SER A 107 16.24 -0.05 0.28
C SER A 107 15.04 0.85 -0.01
N ASP A 108 15.24 1.90 -0.80
CA ASP A 108 14.25 2.96 -1.06
C ASP A 108 13.45 2.74 -2.35
N ASP A 109 13.65 1.61 -3.03
CA ASP A 109 12.80 1.22 -4.16
C ASP A 109 11.38 0.94 -3.65
N LEU A 110 10.41 1.57 -4.31
CA LEU A 110 9.01 1.49 -3.96
C LEU A 110 8.15 1.43 -5.23
N HIS A 111 7.36 0.38 -5.36
CA HIS A 111 6.37 0.26 -6.41
C HIS A 111 5.05 0.85 -5.92
N GLN A 112 4.52 1.85 -6.63
CA GLN A 112 3.33 2.59 -6.21
C GLN A 112 2.20 2.49 -7.23
N ALA A 113 0.98 2.28 -6.74
CA ALA A 113 -0.24 2.34 -7.55
C ALA A 113 -1.35 3.04 -6.75
N PHE A 114 -2.29 3.69 -7.44
CA PHE A 114 -3.40 4.37 -6.78
C PHE A 114 -4.68 3.54 -6.82
N MET A 115 -5.35 3.47 -5.67
CA MET A 115 -6.62 2.80 -5.46
C MET A 115 -7.68 3.83 -5.11
N TYR A 116 -8.72 3.90 -5.93
CA TYR A 116 -9.87 4.78 -5.74
C TYR A 116 -10.99 4.00 -5.07
N THR A 117 -11.46 4.47 -3.92
CA THR A 117 -12.60 3.85 -3.23
C THR A 117 -13.90 4.56 -3.58
N ARG A 118 -15.01 3.83 -3.65
CA ARG A 118 -16.30 4.40 -4.09
C ARG A 118 -17.09 5.12 -2.98
N GLY A 119 -16.70 4.92 -1.72
CA GLY A 119 -17.46 5.35 -0.55
C GLY A 119 -18.74 4.54 -0.34
N GLY A 120 -19.26 4.58 0.89
CA GLY A 120 -20.53 3.93 1.24
C GLY A 120 -20.38 2.58 1.99
N PRO A 121 -21.49 1.91 2.32
CA PRO A 121 -21.49 0.80 3.28
C PRO A 121 -21.05 -0.54 2.68
N TYR A 122 -20.76 -0.60 1.38
CA TYR A 122 -20.59 -1.83 0.62
C TYR A 122 -19.14 -2.30 0.56
N TRP A 123 -18.98 -3.62 0.62
CA TRP A 123 -17.68 -4.26 0.38
C TRP A 123 -17.42 -4.37 -1.11
N GLU A 124 -16.21 -4.02 -1.52
CA GLU A 124 -15.70 -4.15 -2.88
C GLU A 124 -14.45 -5.03 -2.92
N THR A 125 -14.25 -5.69 -4.06
CA THR A 125 -13.04 -6.48 -4.31
C THR A 125 -12.24 -5.79 -5.40
N ILE A 126 -11.06 -5.29 -5.02
CA ILE A 126 -10.16 -4.59 -5.92
C ILE A 126 -9.03 -5.54 -6.32
N ARG A 127 -8.73 -5.56 -7.62
CA ARG A 127 -7.64 -6.32 -8.22
C ARG A 127 -6.67 -5.32 -8.83
N MET A 128 -5.44 -5.31 -8.33
CA MET A 128 -4.37 -4.45 -8.80
C MET A 128 -3.26 -5.30 -9.43
N PRO A 129 -3.15 -5.33 -10.77
CA PRO A 129 -2.02 -5.95 -11.45
C PRO A 129 -0.69 -5.33 -11.04
N PHE A 130 0.36 -6.15 -10.95
CA PHE A 130 1.71 -5.65 -10.69
C PHE A 130 2.17 -4.68 -11.78
N SER A 131 1.73 -4.86 -13.03
CA SER A 131 1.99 -3.95 -14.14
C SER A 131 1.41 -2.54 -13.99
N LYS A 132 0.48 -2.32 -13.04
CA LYS A 132 -0.02 -0.97 -12.70
C LYS A 132 0.85 -0.23 -11.70
N PHE A 133 1.79 -0.92 -11.05
CA PHE A 133 2.67 -0.29 -10.09
C PHE A 133 3.87 0.31 -10.80
N ILE A 134 4.16 1.56 -10.47
CA ILE A 134 5.26 2.32 -11.03
C ILE A 134 6.38 2.36 -10.00
N LEU A 135 7.60 2.02 -10.43
CA LEU A 135 8.80 2.08 -9.61
C LEU A 135 9.21 3.53 -9.35
N THR A 136 9.34 3.87 -8.07
CA THR A 136 9.96 5.10 -7.59
C THR A 136 11.15 4.75 -6.67
N ASN A 137 12.13 5.64 -6.60
CA ASN A 137 13.22 5.58 -5.64
C ASN A 137 13.30 6.92 -4.93
N SER A 138 13.19 6.93 -3.60
CA SER A 138 13.17 8.18 -2.81
C SER A 138 12.13 9.22 -3.30
N GLY A 139 11.01 8.75 -3.87
CA GLY A 139 9.97 9.59 -4.46
C GLY A 139 10.19 10.01 -5.92
N TYR A 140 11.32 9.66 -6.53
CA TYR A 140 11.61 9.94 -7.93
C TYR A 140 11.25 8.76 -8.83
N LEU A 141 10.50 9.03 -9.90
CA LEU A 141 10.17 8.05 -10.93
C LEU A 141 11.45 7.46 -11.55
N GLN A 142 11.47 6.14 -11.73
CA GLN A 142 12.57 5.45 -12.39
C GLN A 142 12.23 5.13 -13.84
N ASP A 143 13.15 5.36 -14.77
CA ASP A 143 12.94 5.05 -16.19
C ASP A 143 12.87 3.54 -16.45
N HIS A 144 13.73 2.78 -15.76
CA HIS A 144 13.77 1.33 -15.85
C HIS A 144 12.83 0.71 -14.82
N GLN A 145 11.66 0.31 -15.29
CA GLN A 145 10.71 -0.45 -14.48
C GLN A 145 11.22 -1.88 -14.24
N MET A 146 10.94 -2.42 -13.06
CA MET A 146 11.30 -3.78 -12.67
C MET A 146 10.06 -4.58 -12.28
N ASP A 147 10.12 -5.89 -12.49
CA ASP A 147 9.11 -6.80 -11.96
C ASP A 147 9.22 -6.93 -10.44
N ILE A 148 8.16 -7.44 -9.83
CA ILE A 148 8.05 -7.67 -8.39
C ILE A 148 8.02 -9.19 -8.10
N PRO A 149 9.11 -9.95 -8.37
CA PRO A 149 9.13 -11.39 -8.13
C PRO A 149 9.14 -11.73 -6.64
N ARG A 150 9.63 -10.80 -5.81
CA ARG A 150 9.71 -10.93 -4.35
C ARG A 150 9.28 -9.64 -3.69
N MET A 151 8.26 -9.74 -2.86
CA MET A 151 7.71 -8.60 -2.12
C MET A 151 8.18 -8.64 -0.67
N ARG A 152 8.86 -7.59 -0.22
CA ARG A 152 9.34 -7.45 1.17
C ARG A 152 8.25 -6.93 2.10
N THR A 153 7.59 -5.86 1.70
CA THR A 153 6.49 -5.24 2.46
C THR A 153 5.41 -4.73 1.53
N PHE A 154 4.20 -4.61 2.07
CA PHE A 154 3.07 -3.94 1.44
C PHE A 154 2.53 -2.88 2.40
N GLY A 155 2.11 -1.74 1.85
CA GLY A 155 1.55 -0.63 2.62
C GLY A 155 0.45 0.09 1.87
N ILE A 156 -0.35 0.81 2.64
CA ILE A 156 -1.43 1.66 2.16
C ILE A 156 -1.19 3.04 2.77
N THR A 157 -1.12 4.05 1.93
CA THR A 157 -0.90 5.45 2.32
C THR A 157 -2.06 6.31 1.85
N LEU A 158 -2.57 7.14 2.74
CA LEU A 158 -3.44 8.26 2.44
C LEU A 158 -2.60 9.54 2.46
N ALA A 159 -2.57 10.21 1.31
CA ALA A 159 -1.91 11.50 1.09
C ALA A 159 -2.63 12.26 -0.03
N ASP A 160 -3.97 12.36 0.07
CA ASP A 160 -4.85 12.93 -0.94
C ASP A 160 -5.02 14.47 -0.82
N ASN A 161 -4.29 15.10 0.11
CA ASN A 161 -4.41 16.52 0.47
C ASN A 161 -5.83 16.95 0.87
N ASN A 162 -6.69 16.01 1.28
CA ASN A 162 -8.05 16.30 1.74
C ASN A 162 -8.13 16.16 3.26
N ASP A 163 -8.12 17.27 3.97
CA ASP A 163 -8.23 17.29 5.44
C ASP A 163 -9.53 16.61 5.90
N GLY A 164 -9.46 15.86 6.99
CA GLY A 164 -10.65 15.28 7.62
C GLY A 164 -10.55 13.78 7.89
N PRO A 165 -11.65 13.19 8.38
CA PRO A 165 -11.67 11.79 8.77
C PRO A 165 -11.51 10.88 7.55
N PHE A 166 -10.91 9.73 7.79
CA PHE A 166 -10.86 8.63 6.85
C PHE A 166 -11.08 7.29 7.55
N SER A 167 -11.60 6.31 6.84
CA SER A 167 -11.78 4.94 7.30
C SER A 167 -11.78 3.95 6.14
N LEU A 168 -10.78 3.08 6.12
CA LEU A 168 -10.65 1.97 5.19
C LEU A 168 -10.71 0.66 5.97
N GLU A 169 -11.76 -0.11 5.76
CA GLU A 169 -11.88 -1.46 6.32
C GLU A 169 -11.40 -2.50 5.32
N ILE A 170 -10.66 -3.50 5.82
CA ILE A 170 -9.93 -4.48 5.02
C ILE A 170 -10.22 -5.88 5.58
N ASP A 171 -10.74 -6.77 4.73
CA ASP A 171 -11.01 -8.17 5.07
C ASP A 171 -9.76 -9.02 4.85
N TYR A 172 -9.18 -8.96 3.65
CA TYR A 172 -7.98 -9.70 3.30
C TYR A 172 -7.21 -9.04 2.16
N ILE A 173 -5.95 -9.44 2.03
CA ILE A 173 -5.05 -9.12 0.93
C ILE A 173 -4.39 -10.42 0.47
N LYS A 174 -4.44 -10.72 -0.83
CA LYS A 174 -3.85 -11.94 -1.40
C LYS A 174 -3.21 -11.66 -2.76
N ALA A 175 -2.15 -12.39 -3.08
CA ALA A 175 -1.65 -12.49 -4.45
C ALA A 175 -2.59 -13.35 -5.29
N VAL A 176 -2.77 -13.01 -6.57
CA VAL A 176 -3.68 -13.67 -7.50
C VAL A 176 -3.08 -13.81 -8.89
N LEU A 177 -3.48 -14.88 -9.57
CA LEU A 177 -3.28 -15.08 -11.00
C LEU A 177 -4.47 -14.50 -11.77
N TYR A 178 -4.21 -13.78 -12.85
CA TYR A 178 -5.18 -13.31 -13.80
C TYR A 178 -5.15 -14.21 -15.02
N ILE A 179 -6.07 -15.17 -15.03
CA ILE A 179 -6.19 -16.23 -16.04
C ILE A 179 -6.41 -15.69 -17.48
N TYR A 180 -6.63 -14.38 -17.67
CA TYR A 180 -6.92 -13.75 -18.97
C TYR A 180 -6.21 -12.40 -19.23
N GLN A 181 -5.16 -12.04 -18.47
CA GLN A 181 -4.39 -10.82 -18.77
C GLN A 181 -2.98 -11.17 -19.26
N PRO A 182 -2.48 -10.55 -20.35
CA PRO A 182 -1.12 -10.77 -20.80
C PRO A 182 -0.14 -10.24 -19.75
N LYS A 183 0.83 -11.08 -19.35
CA LYS A 183 1.87 -10.75 -18.35
C LYS A 183 2.75 -9.57 -18.76
N HIS A 184 2.88 -9.32 -20.06
CA HIS A 184 3.69 -8.25 -20.63
C HIS A 184 2.82 -7.41 -21.56
N PHE A 185 2.80 -6.09 -21.35
CA PHE A 185 2.23 -5.15 -22.30
C PHE A 185 3.39 -4.61 -23.16
N GLN A 186 3.50 -5.09 -24.40
CA GLN A 186 4.49 -4.56 -25.34
C GLN A 186 3.90 -3.32 -26.02
N TYR A 187 4.56 -2.17 -25.88
CA TYR A 187 4.31 -1.05 -26.77
C TYR A 187 4.83 -1.42 -28.16
N GLN A 188 3.94 -1.46 -29.15
CA GLN A 188 4.38 -1.41 -30.54
C GLN A 188 4.98 -0.02 -30.76
N HIS A 189 6.31 0.06 -30.78
CA HIS A 189 6.95 1.17 -31.46
C HIS A 189 6.73 0.94 -32.95
N ASP A 190 5.82 1.71 -33.56
CA ASP A 190 5.85 1.88 -35.01
C ASP A 190 7.22 2.44 -35.36
N LYS A 191 8.06 1.58 -35.96
CA LYS A 191 9.24 2.05 -36.67
C LYS A 191 8.72 2.74 -37.92
N SER A 192 8.65 4.07 -37.88
CA SER A 192 8.57 4.86 -39.11
C SER A 192 9.87 4.63 -39.89
N ASP A 193 9.72 4.05 -41.08
CA ASP A 193 10.76 3.78 -42.08
C ASP A 193 11.57 5.03 -42.47
#